data_AF-A0A507FI10-F1
#
_entry.id   AF-A0A507FI10-F1
#
_cell.length_a   1.000
_cell.length_b   1.000
_cell.length_c   1.000
_cell.angle_alpha   90.00
_cell.angle_beta   90.00
_cell.angle_gamma   90.00
#
_symmetry.space_group_name_H-M   'P 1'
#
loop_
_entity.id
_entity.type
_entity.pdbx_description
1 polymer ?
#
loop_
_entity_poly.entity_id
_entity_poly.type
_entity_poly.pdbx_seq_one_letter_code
_entity_poly.pdbx_strand_id
1 'polypeptide(L)'
;MPSVIESIQNWMQSRSVPSSPSTGYSPSDALVQEIESIPLVKKLIDTNMIVIPFRPDVVDQASDTDNSAEFLKLPGGKALNITSRNENPNLWSHSLVRGPTLYGDKRIEYAIQAYDTKDQVLINIARFGQDVAGHPNVVHGGLQAAFFDDSFGTMFAVAAKGDFTGVTANLNINYRSPMYAPATVAFVLWVEKIEGRKVFLKAEARSIPTEADTEATTDGDSPQEFKSIGEKWIGKGSVLFGEATALFIKVSKEQLEQKK
;
A
#
# COMPACT_ATOMS: atom_id res chain seq x y z
N MET A 1 -16.86 -34.54 37.37
CA MET A 1 -15.90 -33.82 36.52
C MET A 1 -16.68 -33.30 35.33
N PRO A 2 -16.52 -32.03 34.92
CA PRO A 2 -17.21 -31.52 33.73
C PRO A 2 -16.86 -32.37 32.51
N SER A 3 -17.81 -32.58 31.61
CA SER A 3 -17.52 -33.30 30.37
C SER A 3 -16.50 -32.53 29.51
N VAL A 4 -15.81 -33.22 28.59
CA VAL A 4 -14.92 -32.59 27.61
C VAL A 4 -15.67 -31.52 26.81
N ILE A 5 -16.96 -31.74 26.54
CA ILE A 5 -17.84 -30.80 25.83
C ILE A 5 -18.15 -29.56 26.69
N GLU A 6 -18.46 -29.72 27.98
CA GLU A 6 -18.62 -28.59 28.91
C GLU A 6 -17.33 -27.79 29.10
N SER A 7 -16.18 -28.47 29.12
CA SER A 7 -14.87 -27.82 29.23
C SER A 7 -14.56 -26.99 27.98
N ILE A 8 -14.97 -27.47 26.80
CA ILE A 8 -14.84 -26.75 25.52
C ILE A 8 -15.85 -25.59 25.43
N GLN A 9 -17.08 -25.76 25.92
CA GLN A 9 -18.09 -24.68 25.94
C GLN A 9 -17.72 -23.55 26.92
N ASN A 10 -17.19 -23.88 28.10
CA ASN A 10 -16.64 -22.89 29.03
C ASN A 10 -15.36 -22.23 28.50
N TRP A 11 -14.56 -22.95 27.70
CA TRP A 11 -13.40 -22.40 26.98
C TRP A 11 -13.82 -21.44 25.84
N MET A 12 -14.94 -21.70 25.16
CA MET A 12 -15.49 -20.81 24.14
C MET A 12 -16.16 -19.56 24.75
N GLN A 13 -16.84 -19.68 25.89
CA GLN A 13 -17.51 -18.57 26.57
C GLN A 13 -16.57 -17.65 27.36
N SER A 14 -15.36 -18.10 27.70
CA SER A 14 -14.33 -17.28 28.36
C SER A 14 -13.52 -16.40 27.41
N ARG A 15 -13.82 -16.43 26.10
CA ARG A 15 -13.36 -15.41 25.14
C ARG A 15 -14.48 -14.40 24.89
N SER A 16 -14.73 -13.53 25.87
CA SER A 16 -15.02 -12.16 25.48
C SER A 16 -13.81 -11.67 24.70
N VAL A 17 -13.95 -11.52 23.39
CA VAL A 17 -13.01 -10.68 22.64
C VAL A 17 -13.08 -9.33 23.35
N PRO A 18 -11.98 -8.83 23.93
CA PRO A 18 -11.99 -7.49 24.48
C PRO A 18 -12.50 -6.59 23.37
N SER A 19 -13.54 -5.81 23.61
CA SER A 19 -13.84 -4.67 22.74
C SER A 19 -12.53 -3.90 22.60
N SER A 20 -11.91 -3.96 21.42
CA SER A 20 -10.66 -3.24 21.19
C SER A 20 -10.92 -1.78 21.54
N PRO A 21 -10.05 -1.14 22.34
CA PRO A 21 -10.18 0.28 22.58
C PRO A 21 -10.25 0.99 21.22
N SER A 22 -11.27 1.83 21.10
CA SER A 22 -11.70 2.54 19.91
C SER A 22 -10.77 3.69 19.51
N THR A 23 -9.47 3.50 19.56
CA THR A 23 -8.50 4.49 19.08
C THR A 23 -7.52 3.79 18.15
N GLY A 24 -7.94 3.58 16.90
CA GLY A 24 -7.00 3.35 15.81
C GLY A 24 -6.04 4.54 15.73
N TYR A 25 -4.79 4.30 15.33
CA TYR A 25 -3.86 5.39 15.06
C TYR A 25 -4.36 6.23 13.89
N SER A 26 -4.46 7.55 14.10
CA SER A 26 -4.62 8.55 13.05
C SER A 26 -3.33 9.36 12.95
N PRO A 27 -2.81 9.62 11.74
CA PRO A 27 -1.68 10.52 11.55
C PRO A 27 -2.03 11.93 12.07
N SER A 28 -1.06 12.66 12.62
CA SER A 28 -1.30 14.05 13.02
C SER A 28 -1.53 14.96 11.80
N ASP A 29 -2.36 16.00 11.93
CA ASP A 29 -2.59 17.00 10.87
C ASP A 29 -1.28 17.56 10.28
N ALA A 30 -0.29 17.80 11.13
CA ALA A 30 1.02 18.29 10.70
C ALA A 30 1.74 17.32 9.75
N LEU A 31 1.70 16.02 10.05
CA LEU A 31 2.28 14.97 9.20
C LEU A 31 1.52 14.83 7.88
N VAL A 32 0.19 14.88 7.93
CA VAL A 32 -0.65 14.85 6.73
C VAL A 32 -0.33 16.05 5.84
N GLN A 33 -0.28 17.25 6.42
CA GLN A 33 0.04 18.48 5.70
C GLN A 33 1.46 18.44 5.12
N GLU A 34 2.44 17.93 5.87
CA GLU A 34 3.81 17.74 5.39
C GLU A 34 3.82 16.89 4.10
N ILE A 35 3.23 15.68 4.16
CA ILE A 35 3.28 14.73 3.05
C ILE A 35 2.41 15.20 1.87
N GLU A 36 1.19 15.68 2.12
CA GLU A 36 0.29 16.16 1.06
C GLU A 36 0.73 17.50 0.46
N SER A 37 1.67 18.22 1.09
CA SER A 37 2.28 19.41 0.49
C SER A 37 3.27 19.10 -0.64
N ILE A 38 3.81 17.88 -0.67
CA ILE A 38 4.81 17.41 -1.64
C ILE A 38 4.22 17.49 -3.07
N PRO A 39 4.90 18.11 -4.04
CA PRO A 39 4.38 18.27 -5.40
C PRO A 39 3.95 16.96 -6.07
N LEU A 40 4.72 15.88 -5.87
CA LEU A 40 4.35 14.55 -6.36
C LEU A 40 3.03 14.07 -5.75
N VAL A 41 2.86 14.21 -4.42
CA VAL A 41 1.64 13.76 -3.73
C VAL A 41 0.43 14.59 -4.16
N LYS A 42 0.58 15.92 -4.28
CA LYS A 42 -0.46 16.79 -4.86
C LYS A 42 -0.87 16.33 -6.24
N LYS A 43 0.09 16.05 -7.13
CA LYS A 43 -0.20 15.51 -8.46
C LYS A 43 -1.00 14.20 -8.38
N LEU A 44 -0.64 13.28 -7.47
CA LEU A 44 -1.38 12.02 -7.32
C LEU A 44 -2.82 12.23 -6.81
N ILE A 45 -3.07 13.27 -6.01
CA ILE A 45 -4.39 13.60 -5.45
C ILE A 45 -5.25 14.43 -6.42
N ASP A 46 -4.65 15.42 -7.10
CA ASP A 46 -5.34 16.44 -7.90
C ASP A 46 -5.63 16.01 -9.35
N THR A 47 -5.04 14.90 -9.81
CA THR A 47 -5.23 14.41 -11.19
C THR A 47 -6.37 13.40 -11.31
N ASN A 48 -6.83 13.13 -12.55
CA ASN A 48 -7.81 12.07 -12.91
C ASN A 48 -7.32 10.63 -12.62
N MET A 49 -6.46 10.44 -11.61
CA MET A 49 -6.01 9.14 -11.14
C MET A 49 -7.04 8.53 -10.19
N ILE A 50 -7.05 7.21 -10.14
CA ILE A 50 -7.87 6.48 -9.17
C ILE A 50 -7.09 6.47 -7.85
N VAL A 51 -7.52 7.28 -6.89
CA VAL A 51 -6.93 7.28 -5.54
C VAL A 51 -7.47 6.09 -4.77
N ILE A 52 -6.56 5.25 -4.27
CA ILE A 52 -6.86 4.04 -3.53
C ILE A 52 -6.49 4.30 -2.07
N PRO A 53 -7.47 4.38 -1.15
CA PRO A 53 -7.17 4.71 0.23
C PRO A 53 -6.25 3.68 0.89
N PHE A 54 -5.23 4.19 1.58
CA PHE A 54 -4.33 3.46 2.48
C PHE A 54 -4.40 4.05 3.92
N ARG A 55 -5.36 4.99 4.11
CA ARG A 55 -5.80 5.79 5.28
C ARG A 55 -5.08 7.11 5.60
N PRO A 56 -5.80 8.22 5.38
CA PRO A 56 -6.02 9.18 6.47
C PRO A 56 -7.51 9.55 6.67
N ASP A 57 -7.89 9.53 7.95
CA ASP A 57 -9.13 9.91 8.66
C ASP A 57 -10.54 9.48 8.22
N VAL A 58 -11.35 9.27 9.26
CA VAL A 58 -12.77 8.91 9.24
C VAL A 58 -13.58 10.19 9.17
N VAL A 59 -14.41 10.35 8.13
CA VAL A 59 -15.56 11.26 8.20
C VAL A 59 -16.76 10.46 8.69
N ASP A 60 -17.49 11.01 9.64
CA ASP A 60 -18.69 10.40 10.21
C ASP A 60 -19.74 10.17 9.11
N GLN A 61 -20.24 8.93 8.94
CA GLN A 61 -21.19 8.59 7.87
C GLN A 61 -22.56 9.27 8.01
N ALA A 62 -22.82 10.00 9.10
CA ALA A 62 -24.05 10.76 9.28
C ALA A 62 -24.20 11.94 8.29
N SER A 63 -23.16 12.30 7.53
CA SER A 63 -23.22 13.37 6.52
C SER A 63 -23.02 12.90 5.06
N ASP A 64 -22.77 11.61 4.81
CA ASP A 64 -22.44 11.15 3.45
C ASP A 64 -23.68 10.63 2.72
N THR A 65 -24.44 11.55 2.14
CA THR A 65 -25.55 11.25 1.23
C THR A 65 -25.12 11.28 -0.24
N ASP A 66 -23.85 10.95 -0.54
CA ASP A 66 -23.33 11.08 -1.89
C ASP A 66 -23.61 9.83 -2.75
N ASN A 67 -24.59 9.96 -3.64
CA ASN A 67 -24.95 8.97 -4.65
C ASN A 67 -23.93 8.88 -5.82
N SER A 68 -22.79 9.58 -5.76
CA SER A 68 -21.76 9.60 -6.81
C SER A 68 -20.55 8.68 -6.56
N ALA A 69 -20.54 7.93 -5.45
CA ALA A 69 -19.40 7.07 -5.09
C ALA A 69 -19.12 5.97 -6.13
N GLU A 70 -17.96 6.05 -6.78
CA GLU A 70 -17.42 4.97 -7.60
C GLU A 70 -16.64 3.99 -6.74
N PHE A 71 -16.78 2.70 -7.01
CA PHE A 71 -16.18 1.63 -6.21
C PHE A 71 -15.27 0.73 -7.05
N LEU A 72 -14.00 0.61 -6.66
CA LEU A 72 -13.11 -0.44 -7.17
C LEU A 72 -13.42 -1.75 -6.43
N LYS A 73 -13.92 -2.75 -7.16
CA LYS A 73 -14.18 -4.08 -6.61
C LYS A 73 -12.86 -4.76 -6.27
N LEU A 74 -12.74 -5.23 -5.04
CA LEU A 74 -11.64 -6.01 -4.54
C LEU A 74 -12.02 -7.49 -4.35
N PRO A 75 -11.04 -8.39 -4.29
CA PRO A 75 -11.28 -9.79 -3.99
C PRO A 75 -11.94 -10.00 -2.61
N GLY A 76 -12.76 -11.05 -2.48
CA GLY A 76 -13.47 -11.37 -1.22
C GLY A 76 -14.72 -10.52 -0.95
N GLY A 77 -15.29 -9.88 -1.97
CA GLY A 77 -16.52 -9.06 -1.84
C GLY A 77 -16.27 -7.67 -1.25
N LYS A 78 -15.01 -7.28 -1.11
CA LYS A 78 -14.61 -5.94 -0.67
C LYS A 78 -14.76 -4.95 -1.82
N ALA A 79 -14.98 -3.68 -1.50
CA ALA A 79 -14.98 -2.59 -2.46
C ALA A 79 -14.26 -1.40 -1.82
N LEU A 80 -13.41 -0.73 -2.59
CA LEU A 80 -12.79 0.53 -2.18
C LEU A 80 -13.57 1.67 -2.82
N ASN A 81 -14.02 2.61 -2.00
CA ASN A 81 -14.51 3.88 -2.50
C ASN A 81 -13.29 4.60 -3.11
N ILE A 82 -13.35 4.89 -4.41
CA ILE A 82 -12.27 5.58 -5.14
C ILE A 82 -12.52 7.08 -5.26
N THR A 83 -13.66 7.57 -4.76
CA THR A 83 -13.99 8.99 -4.63
C THR A 83 -13.82 9.50 -3.20
N SER A 84 -13.61 8.61 -2.23
CA SER A 84 -13.34 8.93 -0.83
C SER A 84 -11.99 8.38 -0.37
N ARG A 85 -11.23 9.21 0.35
CA ARG A 85 -9.99 8.78 1.02
C ARG A 85 -10.25 8.05 2.35
N ASN A 86 -11.52 7.93 2.73
CA ASN A 86 -11.95 7.32 3.97
C ASN A 86 -11.98 5.80 3.83
N GLU A 87 -11.58 5.09 4.89
CA GLU A 87 -11.64 3.63 4.91
C GLU A 87 -12.04 3.15 6.31
N ASN A 88 -12.76 2.03 6.42
CA ASN A 88 -13.17 1.47 7.72
C ASN A 88 -12.04 0.65 8.37
N PRO A 89 -11.49 1.06 9.54
CA PRO A 89 -10.40 0.36 10.26
C PRO A 89 -10.63 -1.09 10.54
N ASN A 90 -11.88 -1.48 10.74
CA ASN A 90 -12.23 -2.84 11.09
C ASN A 90 -11.98 -3.83 9.92
N LEU A 91 -11.88 -3.36 8.67
CA LEU A 91 -11.56 -4.23 7.52
C LEU A 91 -10.12 -4.75 7.50
N TRP A 92 -9.23 -4.12 8.28
CA TRP A 92 -7.79 -4.39 8.28
C TRP A 92 -7.23 -4.68 9.68
N SER A 93 -8.09 -4.92 10.67
CA SER A 93 -7.68 -5.26 12.04
C SER A 93 -6.73 -6.45 12.13
N HIS A 94 -6.77 -7.34 11.14
CA HIS A 94 -5.92 -8.52 11.02
C HIS A 94 -4.94 -8.48 9.84
N SER A 95 -4.75 -7.30 9.22
CA SER A 95 -3.73 -7.10 8.19
C SER A 95 -2.37 -6.85 8.82
N LEU A 96 -1.32 -7.46 8.28
CA LEU A 96 0.05 -7.24 8.74
C LEU A 96 0.49 -5.80 8.45
N VAL A 97 0.35 -5.33 7.21
CA VAL A 97 0.86 -4.03 6.74
C VAL A 97 -0.12 -2.91 7.06
N ARG A 98 -1.39 -3.05 6.65
CA ARG A 98 -2.42 -2.01 6.83
C ARG A 98 -3.08 -2.01 8.21
N GLY A 99 -2.88 -3.08 8.97
CA GLY A 99 -3.45 -3.21 10.31
C GLY A 99 -2.56 -2.60 11.38
N PRO A 100 -3.02 -2.61 12.64
CA PRO A 100 -2.34 -1.93 13.75
C PRO A 100 -1.01 -2.57 14.15
N THR A 101 -0.56 -3.63 13.46
CA THR A 101 0.74 -4.28 13.69
C THR A 101 1.88 -3.44 13.11
N LEU A 102 1.77 -3.04 11.83
CA LEU A 102 2.80 -2.21 11.17
C LEU A 102 2.31 -0.79 10.87
N TYR A 103 1.00 -0.55 10.76
CA TYR A 103 0.47 0.80 10.66
C TYR A 103 0.34 1.44 12.04
N GLY A 104 0.90 2.64 12.22
CA GLY A 104 0.88 3.32 13.51
C GLY A 104 1.98 4.36 13.71
N ASP A 105 1.90 5.05 14.86
CA ASP A 105 2.92 6.02 15.30
C ASP A 105 4.32 5.42 15.22
N LYS A 106 5.25 6.16 14.60
CA LYS A 106 6.65 5.76 14.34
C LYS A 106 6.84 4.46 13.57
N ARG A 107 5.79 3.87 12.97
CA ARG A 107 5.85 2.67 12.15
C ARG A 107 5.54 3.01 10.69
N ILE A 108 4.51 2.46 10.07
CA ILE A 108 3.95 3.06 8.85
C ILE A 108 3.01 4.17 9.30
N GLU A 109 3.50 5.41 9.25
CA GLU A 109 2.84 6.59 9.84
C GLU A 109 1.81 7.21 8.90
N TYR A 110 1.98 7.03 7.59
CA TYR A 110 1.07 7.52 6.57
C TYR A 110 1.30 6.71 5.30
N ALA A 111 0.25 6.45 4.53
CA ALA A 111 0.41 6.10 3.14
C ALA A 111 -0.80 6.47 2.29
N ILE A 112 -0.54 6.67 1.00
CA ILE A 112 -1.55 6.93 -0.02
C ILE A 112 -1.16 6.19 -1.29
N GLN A 113 -2.15 5.81 -2.07
CA GLN A 113 -1.93 5.12 -3.33
C GLN A 113 -2.76 5.78 -4.43
N ALA A 114 -2.21 5.86 -5.63
CA ALA A 114 -2.90 6.37 -6.79
C ALA A 114 -2.54 5.53 -8.01
N TYR A 115 -3.56 5.16 -8.79
CA TYR A 115 -3.40 4.40 -10.00
C TYR A 115 -3.64 5.28 -11.22
N ASP A 116 -2.64 5.37 -12.09
CA ASP A 116 -2.75 6.02 -13.38
C ASP A 116 -3.25 5.04 -14.44
N THR A 117 -4.43 5.32 -15.00
CA THR A 117 -5.06 4.46 -16.00
C THR A 117 -4.40 4.55 -17.37
N LYS A 118 -3.68 5.65 -17.66
CA LYS A 118 -3.03 5.91 -18.94
C LYS A 118 -1.74 5.09 -19.09
N ASP A 119 -0.83 5.22 -18.14
CA ASP A 119 0.44 4.49 -18.12
C ASP A 119 0.32 3.13 -17.42
N GLN A 120 -0.82 2.83 -16.79
CA GLN A 120 -1.11 1.59 -16.06
C GLN A 120 -0.13 1.33 -14.91
N VAL A 121 0.14 2.39 -14.15
CA VAL A 121 1.10 2.38 -13.04
C VAL A 121 0.39 2.70 -11.73
N LEU A 122 0.68 1.91 -10.69
CA LEU A 122 0.28 2.21 -9.32
C LEU A 122 1.45 2.89 -8.60
N ILE A 123 1.17 4.02 -7.94
CA ILE A 123 2.14 4.75 -7.13
C ILE A 123 1.65 4.73 -5.69
N ASN A 124 2.48 4.18 -4.80
CA ASN A 124 2.24 4.16 -3.36
C ASN A 124 3.26 5.06 -2.67
N ILE A 125 2.80 6.09 -1.97
CA ILE A 125 3.65 6.93 -1.12
C ILE A 125 3.48 6.47 0.31
N ALA A 126 4.59 6.22 1.01
CA ALA A 126 4.57 5.77 2.40
C ALA A 126 5.57 6.54 3.27
N ARG A 127 5.16 6.85 4.49
CA ARG A 127 6.00 7.36 5.56
C ARG A 127 6.35 6.23 6.52
N PHE A 128 7.63 5.90 6.60
CA PHE A 128 8.17 4.94 7.57
C PHE A 128 8.88 5.69 8.69
N GLY A 129 8.46 5.44 9.92
CA GLY A 129 9.05 5.98 11.14
C GLY A 129 10.18 5.11 11.69
N GLN A 130 10.62 5.47 12.90
CA GLN A 130 11.82 4.93 13.54
C GLN A 130 11.66 3.49 14.07
N ASP A 131 10.45 3.10 14.49
CA ASP A 131 10.19 1.85 15.22
C ASP A 131 10.12 0.61 14.31
N VAL A 132 10.27 0.82 13.00
CA VAL A 132 10.37 -0.22 11.98
C VAL A 132 11.78 -0.32 11.39
N ALA A 133 12.77 0.27 12.06
CA ALA A 133 14.18 0.14 11.70
C ALA A 133 14.74 -1.25 12.06
N GLY A 134 15.62 -1.79 11.22
CA GLY A 134 16.32 -3.06 11.48
C GLY A 134 17.75 -2.88 11.99
N HIS A 135 18.43 -1.87 11.47
CA HIS A 135 19.69 -1.34 11.99
C HIS A 135 19.44 0.11 12.43
N PRO A 136 20.23 0.72 13.34
CA PRO A 136 19.99 2.10 13.77
C PRO A 136 19.75 3.04 12.58
N ASN A 137 18.57 3.66 12.56
CA ASN A 137 18.10 4.59 11.54
C ASN A 137 17.94 4.01 10.12
N VAL A 138 17.93 2.70 9.91
CA VAL A 138 17.70 2.07 8.59
C VAL A 138 16.42 1.25 8.62
N VAL A 139 15.44 1.61 7.76
CA VAL A 139 14.17 0.90 7.62
C VAL A 139 14.43 -0.59 7.36
N HIS A 140 13.84 -1.46 8.18
CA HIS A 140 14.08 -2.90 8.13
C HIS A 140 13.73 -3.46 6.74
N GLY A 141 14.63 -4.24 6.12
CA GLY A 141 14.40 -4.81 4.79
C GLY A 141 13.12 -5.65 4.72
N GLY A 142 12.79 -6.37 5.79
CA GLY A 142 11.52 -7.10 5.93
C GLY A 142 10.26 -6.22 5.97
N LEU A 143 10.32 -4.98 6.47
CA LEU A 143 9.21 -4.03 6.33
C LEU A 143 9.04 -3.67 4.86
N GLN A 144 10.14 -3.30 4.20
CA GLN A 144 10.12 -2.96 2.77
C GLN A 144 9.56 -4.12 1.94
N ALA A 145 9.96 -5.36 2.26
CA ALA A 145 9.45 -6.57 1.61
C ALA A 145 7.94 -6.77 1.82
N ALA A 146 7.46 -6.61 3.06
CA ALA A 146 6.04 -6.70 3.36
C ALA A 146 5.24 -5.60 2.64
N PHE A 147 5.79 -4.38 2.56
CA PHE A 147 5.15 -3.26 1.87
C PHE A 147 5.15 -3.46 0.34
N PHE A 148 6.21 -4.00 -0.25
CA PHE A 148 6.23 -4.43 -1.65
C PHE A 148 5.13 -5.46 -1.92
N ASP A 149 4.99 -6.48 -1.07
CA ASP A 149 3.96 -7.52 -1.22
C ASP A 149 2.54 -6.96 -1.14
N ASP A 150 2.23 -6.11 -0.16
CA ASP A 150 0.91 -5.46 -0.04
C ASP A 150 0.60 -4.56 -1.25
N SER A 151 1.61 -3.81 -1.70
CA SER A 151 1.52 -2.95 -2.88
C SER A 151 1.29 -3.78 -4.16
N PHE A 152 1.99 -4.91 -4.32
CA PHE A 152 1.74 -5.84 -5.43
C PHE A 152 0.35 -6.46 -5.36
N GLY A 153 -0.16 -6.78 -4.17
CA GLY A 153 -1.53 -7.24 -3.98
C GLY A 153 -2.56 -6.21 -4.47
N THR A 154 -2.33 -4.93 -4.20
CA THR A 154 -3.16 -3.83 -4.71
C THR A 154 -3.06 -3.71 -6.24
N MET A 155 -1.84 -3.73 -6.80
CA MET A 155 -1.63 -3.68 -8.25
C MET A 155 -2.27 -4.88 -8.96
N PHE A 156 -2.19 -6.08 -8.37
CA PHE A 156 -2.87 -7.26 -8.87
C PHE A 156 -4.39 -7.08 -8.89
N ALA A 157 -4.98 -6.56 -7.81
CA ALA A 157 -6.42 -6.36 -7.72
C ALA A 157 -6.93 -5.37 -8.78
N VAL A 158 -6.18 -4.27 -9.01
CA VAL A 158 -6.45 -3.30 -10.08
C VAL A 158 -6.34 -3.97 -11.45
N ALA A 159 -5.25 -4.69 -11.73
CA ALA A 159 -5.02 -5.35 -13.02
C ALA A 159 -6.05 -6.47 -13.31
N ALA A 160 -6.51 -7.17 -12.27
CA ALA A 160 -7.52 -8.21 -12.36
C ALA A 160 -8.96 -7.67 -12.37
N LYS A 161 -9.16 -6.34 -12.27
CA LYS A 161 -10.47 -5.67 -12.22
C LYS A 161 -11.43 -6.25 -11.16
N GLY A 162 -10.88 -6.85 -10.11
CA GLY A 162 -11.67 -7.53 -9.07
C GLY A 162 -12.30 -8.88 -9.47
N ASP A 163 -12.08 -9.37 -10.69
CA ASP A 163 -12.67 -10.62 -11.18
C ASP A 163 -12.05 -11.86 -10.51
N PHE A 164 -10.80 -11.73 -10.06
CA PHE A 164 -10.02 -12.81 -9.46
C PHE A 164 -9.41 -12.39 -8.15
N THR A 165 -9.33 -13.34 -7.23
CA THR A 165 -8.44 -13.27 -6.07
C THR A 165 -7.03 -13.74 -6.49
N GLY A 166 -6.00 -13.35 -5.75
CA GLY A 166 -4.63 -13.73 -6.06
C GLY A 166 -3.83 -14.02 -4.81
N VAL A 167 -2.84 -14.90 -4.95
CA VAL A 167 -1.85 -15.17 -3.91
C VAL A 167 -0.45 -14.97 -4.47
N THR A 168 0.45 -14.45 -3.64
CA THR A 168 1.87 -14.33 -3.97
C THR A 168 2.50 -15.72 -4.06
N ALA A 169 3.02 -16.07 -5.23
CA ALA A 169 3.75 -17.31 -5.46
C ALA A 169 5.27 -17.12 -5.44
N ASN A 170 5.74 -15.93 -5.84
CA ASN A 170 7.13 -15.54 -5.72
C ASN A 170 7.24 -14.04 -5.45
N LEU A 171 8.20 -13.67 -4.61
CA LEU A 171 8.64 -12.30 -4.38
C LEU A 171 10.18 -12.30 -4.39
N ASN A 172 10.77 -11.47 -5.23
CA ASN A 172 12.22 -11.28 -5.32
C ASN A 172 12.51 -9.77 -5.24
N ILE A 173 13.46 -9.39 -4.39
CA ILE A 173 13.79 -7.99 -4.10
C ILE A 173 15.30 -7.82 -4.13
N ASN A 174 15.77 -6.83 -4.88
CA ASN A 174 17.15 -6.36 -4.82
C ASN A 174 17.18 -5.02 -4.08
N TYR A 175 17.79 -5.00 -2.89
CA TYR A 175 18.05 -3.75 -2.16
C TYR A 175 19.27 -3.06 -2.77
N ARG A 176 19.06 -1.84 -3.26
CA ARG A 176 20.05 -1.06 -4.03
C ARG A 176 20.73 0.01 -3.20
N SER A 177 20.05 0.56 -2.19
CA SER A 177 20.63 1.52 -1.25
C SER A 177 19.88 1.50 0.09
N PRO A 178 20.51 1.93 1.20
CA PRO A 178 19.85 2.01 2.50
C PRO A 178 18.73 3.06 2.48
N MET A 179 17.60 2.73 3.10
CA MET A 179 16.48 3.63 3.33
C MET A 179 16.53 4.12 4.77
N TYR A 180 16.88 5.38 4.98
CA TYR A 180 17.08 5.92 6.33
C TYR A 180 15.76 6.39 6.95
N ALA A 181 15.43 5.88 8.14
CA ALA A 181 14.25 6.28 8.91
C ALA A 181 14.50 7.59 9.67
N PRO A 182 13.49 8.47 9.80
CA PRO A 182 12.19 8.38 9.14
C PRO A 182 12.29 8.72 7.64
N ALA A 183 11.53 8.00 6.80
CA ALA A 183 11.62 8.08 5.34
C ALA A 183 10.25 8.28 4.71
N THR A 184 10.13 9.24 3.78
CA THR A 184 8.98 9.32 2.86
C THR A 184 9.42 8.74 1.50
N VAL A 185 8.76 7.69 1.05
CA VAL A 185 9.21 6.85 -0.07
C VAL A 185 8.10 6.65 -1.07
N ALA A 186 8.45 6.64 -2.35
CA ALA A 186 7.55 6.31 -3.45
C ALA A 186 7.83 4.89 -3.96
N PHE A 187 6.82 4.04 -3.98
CA PHE A 187 6.82 2.74 -4.63
C PHE A 187 6.04 2.86 -5.95
N VAL A 188 6.69 2.56 -7.07
CA VAL A 188 6.10 2.61 -8.41
C VAL A 188 5.97 1.19 -8.93
N LEU A 189 4.75 0.75 -9.25
CA LEU A 189 4.44 -0.64 -9.57
C LEU A 189 3.71 -0.75 -10.92
N TRP A 190 3.99 -1.81 -11.67
CA TRP A 190 3.33 -2.09 -12.94
C TRP A 190 3.25 -3.59 -13.24
N VAL A 191 2.35 -3.95 -14.15
CA VAL A 191 2.27 -5.31 -14.70
C VAL A 191 3.31 -5.45 -15.80
N GLU A 192 4.20 -6.44 -15.69
CA GLU A 192 5.11 -6.79 -16.77
C GLU A 192 4.40 -7.62 -17.83
N LYS A 193 3.68 -8.67 -17.42
CA LYS A 193 2.93 -9.54 -18.32
C LYS A 193 1.91 -10.40 -17.58
N ILE A 194 0.96 -10.95 -18.34
CA ILE A 194 -0.05 -11.89 -17.84
C ILE A 194 -0.04 -13.14 -18.74
N GLU A 195 0.11 -14.31 -18.12
CA GLU A 195 0.12 -15.61 -18.80
C GLU A 195 -0.89 -16.56 -18.14
N GLY A 196 -2.13 -16.54 -18.66
CA GLY A 196 -3.24 -17.32 -18.09
C GLY A 196 -3.53 -16.91 -16.64
N ARG A 197 -3.20 -17.80 -15.69
CA ARG A 197 -3.36 -17.57 -14.24
C ARG A 197 -2.18 -16.83 -13.61
N LYS A 198 -1.05 -16.67 -14.31
CA LYS A 198 0.15 -16.02 -13.81
C LYS A 198 0.11 -14.52 -14.11
N VAL A 199 0.32 -13.69 -13.10
CA VAL A 199 0.45 -12.23 -13.24
C VAL A 199 1.84 -11.86 -12.74
N PHE A 200 2.68 -11.35 -13.63
CA PHE A 200 4.04 -10.93 -13.34
C PHE A 200 4.06 -9.42 -13.14
N LEU A 201 4.58 -8.99 -12.00
CA LEU A 201 4.58 -7.60 -11.55
C LEU A 201 6.01 -7.14 -11.29
N LYS A 202 6.26 -5.85 -11.51
CA LYS A 202 7.51 -5.17 -11.18
C LYS A 202 7.27 -3.92 -10.36
N ALA A 203 8.22 -3.58 -9.52
CA ALA A 203 8.16 -2.38 -8.70
C ALA A 203 9.53 -1.78 -8.41
N GLU A 204 9.55 -0.49 -8.13
CA GLU A 204 10.72 0.26 -7.65
C GLU A 204 10.33 1.10 -6.44
N ALA A 205 11.14 1.05 -5.37
CA ALA A 205 11.06 1.96 -4.24
C ALA A 205 12.12 3.05 -4.41
N ARG A 206 11.71 4.31 -4.47
CA ARG A 206 12.58 5.46 -4.75
C ARG A 206 12.36 6.58 -3.74
N SER A 207 13.40 7.37 -3.49
CA SER A 207 13.27 8.62 -2.74
C SER A 207 12.40 9.61 -3.52
N ILE A 208 11.74 10.51 -2.81
CA ILE A 208 11.08 11.65 -3.43
C ILE A 208 12.13 12.77 -3.55
N PRO A 209 12.49 13.22 -4.75
CA PRO A 209 13.47 14.30 -4.93
C PRO A 209 12.94 15.60 -4.33
N THR A 210 13.84 16.37 -3.73
CA THR A 210 13.61 17.77 -3.37
C THR A 210 13.89 18.68 -4.59
N GLU A 211 13.46 19.94 -4.54
CA GLU A 211 13.72 20.90 -5.63
C GLU A 211 15.22 21.06 -5.92
N ALA A 212 16.07 20.97 -4.89
CA ALA A 212 17.52 20.98 -5.03
C ALA A 212 18.08 19.75 -5.79
N ASP A 213 17.43 18.58 -5.68
CA ASP A 213 17.82 17.36 -6.38
C ASP A 213 17.47 17.42 -7.87
N THR A 214 16.47 18.22 -8.25
CA THR A 214 16.07 18.40 -9.65
C THR A 214 16.99 19.35 -10.42
N GLU A 215 17.50 20.41 -9.80
CA GLU A 215 18.43 21.37 -10.43
C GLU A 215 19.79 20.76 -10.76
N ALA A 216 20.22 19.74 -10.01
CA ALA A 216 21.47 19.01 -10.28
C ALA A 216 21.40 18.07 -11.50
N THR A 217 20.23 17.90 -12.13
CA THR A 217 20.02 16.94 -13.24
C THR A 217 19.76 17.57 -14.61
N THR A 218 19.78 18.90 -14.71
CA THR A 218 19.59 19.63 -15.98
C THR A 218 20.89 19.77 -16.77
N ASP A 219 21.35 18.66 -17.36
CA ASP A 219 22.27 18.69 -18.50
C ASP A 219 21.48 18.51 -19.81
N GLY A 220 21.30 19.61 -20.56
CA GLY A 220 21.13 19.61 -22.01
C GLY A 220 19.75 19.23 -22.59
N ASP A 221 19.37 20.00 -23.61
CA ASP A 221 18.12 20.01 -24.40
C ASP A 221 17.85 18.74 -25.27
N SER A 222 18.26 17.56 -24.79
CA SER A 222 18.04 16.27 -25.47
C SER A 222 16.74 15.60 -24.99
N PRO A 223 16.08 14.76 -25.81
CA PRO A 223 14.94 13.97 -25.36
C PRO A 223 15.29 13.23 -24.07
N GLN A 224 14.56 13.51 -22.99
CA GLN A 224 14.91 12.96 -21.68
C GLN A 224 14.67 11.44 -21.67
N GLU A 225 15.75 10.68 -21.89
CA GLU A 225 15.75 9.24 -21.70
C GLU A 225 15.73 8.95 -20.19
N PHE A 226 14.73 8.18 -19.75
CA PHE A 226 14.59 7.71 -18.37
C PHE A 226 15.08 6.27 -18.28
N LYS A 227 15.81 5.92 -17.23
CA LYS A 227 16.37 4.57 -17.06
C LYS A 227 15.32 3.51 -16.75
N SER A 228 14.14 3.93 -16.28
CA SER A 228 13.09 3.04 -15.80
C SER A 228 11.73 3.76 -15.68
N ILE A 229 10.67 2.98 -15.51
CA ILE A 229 9.32 3.52 -15.25
C ILE A 229 9.28 4.27 -13.91
N GLY A 230 9.94 3.76 -12.87
CA GLY A 230 9.99 4.46 -11.58
C GLY A 230 10.73 5.80 -11.69
N GLU A 231 11.84 5.85 -12.41
CA GLU A 231 12.54 7.13 -12.66
C GLU A 231 11.71 8.11 -13.50
N LYS A 232 10.96 7.62 -14.51
CA LYS A 232 10.03 8.45 -15.29
C LYS A 232 8.97 9.11 -14.41
N TRP A 233 8.43 8.36 -13.44
CA TRP A 233 7.36 8.83 -12.57
C TRP A 233 7.84 9.75 -11.44
N ILE A 234 9.00 9.44 -10.86
CA ILE A 234 9.51 10.12 -9.66
C ILE A 234 10.52 11.23 -10.00
N GLY A 235 11.29 11.06 -11.08
CA GLY A 235 12.31 12.01 -11.53
C GLY A 235 13.75 11.48 -11.43
N LYS A 236 14.65 12.04 -12.26
CA LYS A 236 16.05 11.60 -12.39
C LYS A 236 16.91 11.76 -11.12
N GLY A 237 16.54 12.69 -10.23
CA GLY A 237 17.21 12.90 -8.94
C GLY A 237 16.84 11.86 -7.87
N SER A 238 15.93 10.93 -8.16
CA SER A 238 15.47 9.94 -7.18
C SER A 238 16.47 8.80 -6.97
N VAL A 239 16.77 8.53 -5.71
CA VAL A 239 17.61 7.41 -5.28
C VAL A 239 16.78 6.14 -5.31
N LEU A 240 17.27 5.08 -5.98
CA LEU A 240 16.65 3.76 -5.96
C LEU A 240 17.03 3.01 -4.68
N PHE A 241 16.07 2.80 -3.79
CA PHE A 241 16.26 2.02 -2.56
C PHE A 241 16.18 0.53 -2.82
N GLY A 242 15.25 0.10 -3.67
CA GLY A 242 15.12 -1.28 -4.06
C GLY A 242 14.21 -1.46 -5.26
N GLU A 243 14.37 -2.59 -5.92
CA GLU A 243 13.52 -3.03 -7.02
C GLU A 243 13.02 -4.43 -6.72
N ALA A 244 11.79 -4.73 -7.14
CA ALA A 244 11.16 -5.99 -6.84
C ALA A 244 10.43 -6.56 -8.07
N THR A 245 10.41 -7.89 -8.14
CA THR A 245 9.55 -8.63 -9.05
C THR A 245 8.67 -9.58 -8.25
N ALA A 246 7.41 -9.70 -8.63
CA ALA A 246 6.50 -10.65 -8.00
C ALA A 246 5.72 -11.45 -9.04
N LEU A 247 5.40 -12.70 -8.67
CA LEU A 247 4.47 -13.56 -9.40
C LEU A 247 3.25 -13.81 -8.53
N PHE A 248 2.09 -13.39 -9.02
CA PHE A 248 0.80 -13.69 -8.42
C PHE A 248 0.07 -14.76 -9.25
N ILE A 249 -0.64 -15.66 -8.55
CA ILE A 249 -1.49 -16.68 -9.19
C ILE A 249 -2.95 -16.36 -8.93
N LYS A 250 -3.74 -16.23 -10.01
CA LYS A 250 -5.20 -16.08 -9.94
C LYS A 250 -5.82 -17.34 -9.33
N VAL A 251 -6.65 -17.14 -8.30
CA VAL A 251 -7.42 -18.19 -7.62
C VAL A 251 -8.90 -17.89 -7.81
N SER A 252 -9.69 -18.91 -8.19
CA SER A 252 -11.14 -18.77 -8.32
C SER A 252 -11.80 -18.71 -6.95
N LYS A 253 -12.98 -18.06 -6.85
CA LYS A 253 -13.72 -17.94 -5.58
C LYS A 253 -14.04 -19.30 -4.95
N GLU A 254 -14.39 -20.30 -5.74
CA GLU A 254 -14.70 -21.67 -5.31
C GLU A 254 -13.52 -22.36 -4.59
N GLN A 255 -12.28 -22.08 -5.01
CA GLN A 255 -11.09 -22.67 -4.41
C GLN A 255 -10.75 -22.10 -3.02
N LEU A 256 -11.22 -20.89 -2.71
CA LEU A 256 -11.04 -20.27 -1.40
C LEU A 256 -12.12 -20.70 -0.40
N GLU A 257 -13.33 -20.97 -0.87
CA GLU A 257 -14.46 -21.39 -0.03
C GLU A 257 -14.34 -22.83 0.45
N GLN A 258 -13.70 -23.72 -0.32
CA GLN A 258 -13.45 -25.12 0.05
C GLN A 258 -12.42 -25.31 1.19
N LYS A 259 -11.76 -24.23 1.64
CA LYS A 259 -10.73 -24.26 2.71
C LYS A 259 -11.17 -23.60 4.03
N LYS A 260 -12.42 -23.16 4.12
CA LYS A 260 -13.04 -22.72 5.39
C LYS A 260 -13.84 -23.86 5.99
#